data_AF-W1YMY6-F1
#
_entry.id   AF-W1YMY6-F1
#
_cell.length_a   1.000
_cell.length_b   1.000
_cell.length_c   1.000
_cell.angle_alpha   90.00
_cell.angle_beta   90.00
_cell.angle_gamma   90.00
#
_symmetry.space_group_name_H-M   'P 1'
#
loop_
_entity.id
_entity.type
_entity.pdbx_description
1 polymer ?
#
loop_
_entity_poly.entity_id
_entity_poly.type
_entity_poly.pdbx_seq_one_letter_code
_entity_poly.pdbx_strand_id
1 'polypeptide(L)'
;YNCSYFDHMYFSFLPILAIPVYQQMASNDYIYGKSYNFKYNDYITEMLANKMGLNLFVPPNATQRNNVKTILKTSHHKNEGDSEVIKVDAYSYRTIEHIDEVPVRAGNGRTYYVPVRWEEYVPVTKQEFIEVSEIKSTGDDFNHIKGLDHYQKSENNRDRSFAYDHFMAGKLYRQNQSLGDLLNTIYEQFGGTKNG
;
A
#
# COMPACT_ATOMS: atom_id res chain seq x y z
N TYR A 1 37.51 5.71 -31.22
CA TYR A 1 36.95 4.54 -31.93
C TYR A 1 35.72 4.00 -31.20
N ASN A 2 35.85 3.56 -29.94
CA ASN A 2 34.73 2.99 -29.17
C ASN A 2 33.53 3.94 -28.96
N CYS A 3 33.75 5.23 -28.69
CA CYS A 3 32.65 6.18 -28.48
C CYS A 3 31.76 6.33 -29.72
N SER A 4 32.37 6.41 -30.91
CA SER A 4 31.63 6.51 -32.16
C SER A 4 30.81 5.24 -32.45
N TYR A 5 31.31 4.07 -32.08
CA TYR A 5 30.54 2.82 -32.18
C TYR A 5 29.28 2.86 -31.29
N PHE A 6 29.42 3.30 -30.03
CA PHE A 6 28.28 3.42 -29.11
C PHE A 6 27.25 4.47 -29.56
N ASP A 7 27.71 5.61 -30.09
CA ASP A 7 26.81 6.64 -30.63
C ASP A 7 25.99 6.09 -31.81
N HIS A 8 26.65 5.47 -32.80
CA HIS A 8 25.95 4.91 -33.96
C HIS A 8 25.00 3.78 -33.55
N MET A 9 25.38 2.93 -32.60
CA MET A 9 24.52 1.87 -32.07
C MET A 9 23.26 2.47 -31.40
N TYR A 10 23.44 3.47 -30.53
CA TYR A 10 22.34 4.13 -29.84
C TYR A 10 21.37 4.80 -30.83
N PHE A 11 21.87 5.57 -31.79
CA PHE A 11 21.03 6.24 -32.80
C PHE A 11 20.35 5.26 -33.76
N SER A 12 20.95 4.10 -34.04
CA SER A 12 20.34 3.06 -34.87
C SER A 12 19.14 2.40 -34.17
N PHE A 13 19.18 2.25 -32.84
CA PHE A 13 18.06 1.73 -32.06
C PHE A 13 17.06 2.79 -31.62
N LEU A 14 17.38 4.08 -31.79
CA LEU A 14 16.56 5.19 -31.34
C LEU A 14 15.12 5.14 -31.89
N PRO A 15 14.84 4.77 -33.15
CA PRO A 15 13.46 4.61 -33.62
C PRO A 15 12.68 3.53 -32.86
N ILE A 16 13.32 2.42 -32.48
CA ILE A 16 12.67 1.34 -31.72
C ILE A 16 12.44 1.78 -30.26
N LEU A 17 13.40 2.50 -29.67
CA LEU A 17 13.32 2.99 -28.31
C LEU A 17 12.37 4.20 -28.16
N ALA A 18 12.22 5.01 -29.22
CA ALA A 18 11.42 6.23 -29.22
C ALA A 18 9.95 5.99 -29.55
N ILE A 19 9.59 4.85 -30.16
CA ILE A 19 8.18 4.51 -30.35
C ILE A 19 7.69 3.85 -29.05
N PRO A 20 6.71 4.46 -28.35
CA PRO A 20 6.17 3.90 -27.13
C PRO A 20 5.16 2.79 -27.47
N VAL A 21 5.54 1.79 -28.29
CA VAL A 21 4.66 0.66 -28.65
C VAL A 21 4.15 -0.01 -27.37
N TYR A 22 5.02 -0.12 -26.35
CA TYR A 22 4.66 -0.62 -25.03
C TYR A 22 3.63 0.23 -24.28
N GLN A 23 3.52 1.54 -24.54
CA GLN A 23 2.48 2.39 -23.95
C GLN A 23 1.18 2.41 -24.77
N GLN A 24 1.23 2.01 -26.05
CA GLN A 24 0.07 2.00 -26.95
C GLN A 24 -0.66 0.66 -27.01
N MET A 25 -0.01 -0.44 -26.61
CA MET A 25 -0.66 -1.74 -26.53
C MET A 25 -1.56 -1.78 -25.30
N ALA A 26 -2.87 -1.95 -25.53
CA ALA A 26 -3.78 -2.32 -24.46
C ALA A 26 -3.26 -3.60 -23.78
N SER A 27 -3.44 -3.70 -22.47
CA SER A 27 -2.93 -4.85 -21.71
C SER A 27 -3.49 -6.16 -22.29
N ASN A 28 -2.70 -7.23 -22.19
CA ASN A 28 -3.10 -8.56 -22.62
C ASN A 28 -4.49 -8.90 -22.07
N ASP A 29 -4.73 -8.62 -20.79
CA ASP A 29 -6.03 -8.88 -20.17
C ASP A 29 -7.19 -8.02 -20.73
N TYR A 30 -6.93 -6.80 -21.20
CA TYR A 30 -7.94 -5.98 -21.92
C TYR A 30 -8.28 -6.60 -23.28
N ILE A 31 -7.28 -7.12 -24.01
CA ILE A 31 -7.44 -7.71 -25.35
C ILE A 31 -8.17 -9.06 -25.27
N TYR A 32 -7.88 -9.88 -24.26
CA TYR A 32 -8.42 -11.25 -24.15
C TYR A 32 -9.59 -11.37 -23.17
N GLY A 33 -10.16 -10.25 -22.71
CA GLY A 33 -11.48 -10.21 -22.09
C GLY A 33 -11.63 -11.09 -20.85
N LYS A 34 -10.60 -11.20 -20.01
CA LYS A 34 -10.79 -11.78 -18.68
C LYS A 34 -11.71 -10.84 -17.91
N SER A 35 -12.95 -11.26 -17.67
CA SER A 35 -13.89 -10.52 -16.84
C SER A 35 -13.31 -10.43 -15.44
N TYR A 36 -12.80 -9.25 -15.09
CA TYR A 36 -12.36 -8.98 -13.73
C TYR A 36 -13.58 -8.95 -12.82
N ASN A 37 -13.54 -9.75 -11.75
CA ASN A 37 -14.61 -9.78 -10.74
C ASN A 37 -14.36 -8.77 -9.59
N PHE A 38 -13.51 -7.77 -9.84
CA PHE A 38 -13.21 -6.71 -8.90
C PHE A 38 -13.60 -5.35 -9.48
N LYS A 39 -14.02 -4.43 -8.61
CA LYS A 39 -14.44 -3.07 -8.97
C LYS A 39 -13.27 -2.10 -9.03
N TYR A 40 -12.30 -2.26 -8.13
CA TYR A 40 -11.18 -1.35 -7.99
C TYR A 40 -9.85 -2.03 -8.26
N ASN A 41 -8.90 -1.25 -8.79
CA ASN A 41 -7.55 -1.72 -9.07
C ASN A 41 -6.71 -1.81 -7.78
N ASP A 42 -5.92 -2.87 -7.64
CA ASP A 42 -4.98 -3.10 -6.54
C ASP A 42 -4.11 -1.89 -6.19
N TYR A 43 -3.64 -1.10 -7.16
CA TYR A 43 -2.81 0.09 -6.88
C TYR A 43 -3.58 1.17 -6.10
N ILE A 44 -4.85 1.37 -6.42
CA ILE A 44 -5.70 2.36 -5.75
C ILE A 44 -6.05 1.87 -4.34
N THR A 45 -6.32 0.58 -4.20
CA THR A 45 -6.60 0.00 -2.88
C THR A 45 -5.35 -0.06 -2.00
N GLU A 46 -4.16 -0.27 -2.58
CA GLU A 46 -2.86 -0.22 -1.88
C GLU A 46 -2.53 1.21 -1.45
N MET A 47 -2.75 2.21 -2.31
CA MET A 47 -2.62 3.64 -1.95
C MET A 47 -3.48 3.97 -0.73
N LEU A 48 -4.74 3.53 -0.75
CA LEU A 48 -5.68 3.80 0.34
C LEU A 48 -5.26 3.10 1.64
N ALA A 49 -4.88 1.83 1.57
CA ALA A 49 -4.35 1.08 2.71
C ALA A 49 -3.10 1.74 3.31
N ASN A 50 -2.19 2.26 2.46
CA ASN A 50 -1.00 2.98 2.90
C ASN A 50 -1.31 4.35 3.53
N LYS A 51 -2.46 4.95 3.23
CA LYS A 51 -2.91 6.21 3.83
C LYS A 51 -3.53 6.01 5.22
N MET A 52 -4.06 4.82 5.48
CA MET A 52 -4.55 4.41 6.79
C MET A 52 -3.39 4.25 7.80
N GLY A 53 -3.72 4.05 9.08
CA GLY A 53 -2.73 3.85 10.13
C GLY A 53 -1.96 2.54 9.96
N LEU A 54 -0.65 2.61 9.72
CA LEU A 54 0.20 1.41 9.55
C LEU A 54 0.06 0.43 10.73
N ASN A 55 -0.11 0.95 11.95
CA ASN A 55 -0.28 0.15 13.17
C ASN A 55 -1.46 -0.83 13.13
N LEU A 56 -2.47 -0.56 12.31
CA LEU A 56 -3.60 -1.47 12.10
C LEU A 56 -3.17 -2.79 11.44
N PHE A 57 -2.11 -2.74 10.63
CA PHE A 57 -1.65 -3.83 9.78
C PHE A 57 -0.35 -4.48 10.26
N VAL A 58 0.38 -3.88 11.19
CA VAL A 58 1.65 -4.44 11.69
C VAL A 58 1.41 -5.82 12.33
N PRO A 59 2.12 -6.89 11.91
CA PRO A 59 2.06 -8.18 12.58
C PRO A 59 2.47 -8.08 14.05
N PRO A 60 1.80 -8.76 14.99
CA PRO A 60 2.03 -8.61 16.43
C PRO A 60 3.47 -8.94 16.86
N ASN A 61 4.16 -9.82 16.11
CA ASN A 61 5.51 -10.26 16.40
C ASN A 61 6.59 -9.55 15.55
N ALA A 62 6.22 -8.50 14.80
CA ALA A 62 7.16 -7.75 13.99
C ALA A 62 8.10 -6.90 14.85
N THR A 63 9.39 -6.93 14.54
CA THR A 63 10.37 -6.07 15.20
C THR A 63 10.25 -4.65 14.63
N GLN A 64 9.93 -3.69 15.49
CA GLN A 64 9.83 -2.29 15.09
C GLN A 64 11.22 -1.66 14.99
N ARG A 65 11.60 -1.21 13.80
CA ARG A 65 12.83 -0.44 13.55
C ARG A 65 12.54 0.75 12.67
N ASN A 66 13.34 1.82 12.81
CA ASN A 66 13.18 3.03 12.00
C ASN A 66 13.43 2.78 10.50
N ASN A 67 14.24 1.79 10.15
CA ASN A 67 14.66 1.47 8.78
C ASN A 67 13.90 0.32 8.12
N VAL A 68 13.09 -0.44 8.87
CA VAL A 68 12.31 -1.57 8.34
C VAL A 68 10.84 -1.30 8.62
N LYS A 69 10.09 -0.97 7.56
CA LYS A 69 8.64 -0.73 7.64
C LYS A 69 7.88 -1.95 7.12
N THR A 70 6.74 -2.21 7.72
CA THR A 70 5.78 -3.21 7.21
C THR A 70 5.32 -2.78 5.82
N ILE A 71 5.39 -3.71 4.86
CA ILE A 71 4.96 -3.50 3.48
C ILE A 71 3.55 -4.06 3.33
N LEU A 72 2.66 -3.30 2.71
CA LEU A 72 1.28 -3.70 2.46
C LEU A 72 1.12 -4.09 0.99
N LYS A 73 0.41 -5.18 0.75
CA LYS A 73 -0.08 -5.58 -0.57
C LYS A 73 -1.56 -5.86 -0.49
N THR A 74 -2.30 -5.40 -1.49
CA THR A 74 -3.75 -5.56 -1.52
C THR A 74 -4.16 -6.50 -2.63
N SER A 75 -5.26 -7.20 -2.41
CA SER A 75 -5.90 -8.01 -3.43
C SER A 75 -7.40 -8.08 -3.20
N HIS A 76 -8.15 -8.32 -4.26
CA HIS A 76 -9.59 -8.54 -4.18
C HIS A 76 -9.94 -9.65 -3.19
N HIS A 77 -11.01 -9.46 -2.42
CA HIS A 77 -11.59 -10.50 -1.58
C HIS A 77 -13.05 -10.81 -1.96
N LYS A 78 -13.94 -9.82 -1.90
CA LYS A 78 -15.36 -9.97 -2.26
C LYS A 78 -16.01 -8.62 -2.56
N ASN A 79 -17.11 -8.66 -3.30
CA ASN A 79 -17.96 -7.50 -3.53
C ASN A 79 -19.03 -7.40 -2.43
N GLU A 80 -19.34 -6.19 -1.96
CA GLU A 80 -20.33 -5.96 -0.89
C GLU A 80 -21.23 -4.79 -1.29
N GLY A 81 -22.36 -5.08 -1.95
CA GLY A 81 -23.26 -4.04 -2.47
C GLY A 81 -22.55 -3.12 -3.47
N ASP A 82 -22.49 -1.83 -3.18
CA ASP A 82 -21.78 -0.82 -3.99
C ASP A 82 -20.29 -0.70 -3.62
N SER A 83 -19.87 -1.19 -2.46
CA SER A 83 -18.47 -1.24 -2.03
C SER A 83 -17.79 -2.57 -2.40
N GLU A 84 -16.51 -2.65 -2.10
CA GLU A 84 -15.66 -3.82 -2.30
C GLU A 84 -14.82 -4.07 -1.05
N VAL A 85 -14.74 -5.33 -0.64
CA VAL A 85 -13.85 -5.75 0.44
C VAL A 85 -12.54 -6.23 -0.16
N ILE A 86 -11.47 -5.63 0.33
CA ILE A 86 -10.11 -5.84 -0.11
C ILE A 86 -9.35 -6.52 1.01
N LYS A 87 -8.59 -7.56 0.66
CA LYS A 87 -7.64 -8.22 1.56
C LYS A 87 -6.33 -7.42 1.56
N VAL A 88 -5.83 -7.10 2.74
CA VAL A 88 -4.54 -6.45 2.97
C VAL A 88 -3.59 -7.46 3.59
N ASP A 89 -2.60 -7.89 2.82
CA ASP A 89 -1.50 -8.74 3.28
C ASP A 89 -0.34 -7.84 3.71
N ALA A 90 -0.01 -7.85 5.00
CA ALA A 90 1.06 -7.07 5.59
C ALA A 90 2.28 -7.97 5.83
N TYR A 91 3.43 -7.56 5.29
CA TYR A 91 4.70 -8.28 5.36
C TYR A 91 5.70 -7.51 6.21
N SER A 92 6.29 -8.19 7.18
CA SER A 92 7.34 -7.63 8.04
C SER A 92 8.31 -8.72 8.49
N TYR A 93 9.24 -8.38 9.38
CA TYR A 93 10.23 -9.31 9.92
C TYR A 93 10.31 -9.23 11.43
N ARG A 94 10.63 -10.36 12.04
CA ARG A 94 11.09 -10.45 13.43
C ARG A 94 12.59 -10.70 13.41
N THR A 95 13.33 -9.94 14.22
CA THR A 95 14.77 -10.09 14.36
C THR A 95 15.10 -11.05 15.51
N ILE A 96 16.04 -11.97 15.25
CA ILE A 96 16.65 -12.82 16.28
C ILE A 96 18.15 -12.51 16.29
N GLU A 97 18.67 -12.13 17.46
CA GLU A 97 20.10 -11.85 17.62
C GLU A 97 20.89 -13.15 17.80
N HIS A 98 22.00 -13.27 17.08
CA HIS A 98 22.93 -14.39 17.13
C HIS A 98 24.35 -13.91 17.42
N ILE A 99 25.17 -14.80 17.99
CA ILE A 99 26.60 -14.56 18.22
C ILE A 99 27.36 -15.80 17.76
N ASP A 100 28.17 -15.63 16.72
CA ASP A 100 29.06 -16.68 16.22
C ASP A 100 30.51 -16.41 16.63
N GLU A 101 31.21 -17.44 17.09
CA GLU A 101 32.62 -17.34 17.43
C GLU A 101 33.50 -17.75 16.24
N VAL A 102 34.17 -16.78 15.61
CA VAL A 102 35.02 -17.02 14.45
C VAL A 102 36.49 -17.03 14.87
N PRO A 103 37.27 -18.09 14.55
CA PRO A 103 38.69 -18.13 14.86
C PRO A 103 39.47 -17.16 13.95
N VAL A 104 40.15 -16.20 14.56
CA VAL A 104 40.98 -15.20 13.87
C VAL A 104 42.42 -15.31 14.36
N ARG A 105 43.37 -15.39 13.43
CA ARG A 105 44.81 -15.39 13.75
C ARG A 105 45.31 -13.97 13.92
N ALA A 106 45.86 -13.66 15.09
CA ALA A 106 46.47 -12.37 15.38
C ALA A 106 47.92 -12.28 14.86
N GLY A 107 48.46 -11.06 14.79
CA GLY A 107 49.84 -10.80 14.33
C GLY A 107 50.94 -11.48 15.18
N ASN A 108 50.61 -11.91 16.39
CA ASN A 108 51.49 -12.69 17.26
C ASN A 108 51.49 -14.21 16.94
N GLY A 109 50.79 -14.63 15.89
CA GLY A 109 50.69 -16.03 15.47
C GLY A 109 49.68 -16.88 16.25
N ARG A 110 49.04 -16.36 17.29
CA ARG A 110 48.00 -17.06 18.08
C ARG A 110 46.61 -16.86 17.46
N THR A 111 45.75 -17.87 17.61
CA THR A 111 44.35 -17.80 17.18
C THR A 111 43.46 -17.45 18.37
N TYR A 112 42.53 -16.52 18.15
CA TYR A 112 41.53 -16.11 19.13
C TYR A 112 40.13 -16.28 18.53
N TYR A 113 39.18 -16.69 19.33
CA TYR A 113 37.77 -16.71 18.94
C TYR A 113 37.19 -15.31 19.14
N VAL A 114 36.77 -14.69 18.04
CA VAL A 114 36.19 -13.35 18.03
C VAL A 114 34.68 -13.48 17.90
N PRO A 115 33.88 -12.94 18.83
CA PRO A 115 32.42 -12.97 18.72
C PRO A 115 31.95 -12.02 17.63
N VAL A 116 31.20 -12.55 16.67
CA VAL A 116 30.57 -11.82 15.58
C VAL A 116 29.07 -11.82 15.82
N ARG A 117 28.51 -10.65 16.13
CA ARG A 117 27.06 -10.47 16.31
C ARG A 117 26.41 -10.28 14.95
N TRP A 118 25.31 -10.99 14.71
CA TRP A 118 24.50 -10.79 13.52
C TRP A 118 23.03 -11.04 13.85
N GLU A 119 22.16 -10.64 12.92
CA GLU A 119 20.72 -10.63 13.10
C GLU A 119 20.05 -11.48 12.02
N GLU A 120 19.28 -12.48 12.44
CA GLU A 120 18.43 -13.25 11.56
C GLU A 120 17.09 -12.53 11.36
N TYR A 121 16.66 -12.39 10.11
CA TYR A 121 15.38 -11.81 9.75
C TYR A 121 14.38 -12.92 9.42
N VAL A 122 13.45 -13.19 10.35
CA VAL A 122 12.39 -14.18 10.17
C VAL A 122 11.14 -13.49 9.64
N PRO A 123 10.60 -13.87 8.46
CA PRO A 123 9.42 -13.21 7.90
C PRO A 123 8.19 -13.46 8.77
N VAL A 124 7.40 -12.42 8.97
CA VAL A 124 6.10 -12.48 9.66
C VAL A 124 5.06 -11.76 8.82
N THR A 125 3.86 -12.33 8.79
CA THR A 125 2.74 -11.76 8.01
C THR A 125 1.52 -11.55 8.89
N LYS A 126 0.68 -10.60 8.48
CA LYS A 126 -0.64 -10.37 9.06
C LYS A 126 -1.61 -10.10 7.92
N GLN A 127 -2.77 -10.71 8.00
CA GLN A 127 -3.86 -10.47 7.06
C GLN A 127 -4.94 -9.66 7.75
N GLU A 128 -5.39 -8.62 7.07
CA GLU A 128 -6.51 -7.77 7.49
C GLU A 128 -7.41 -7.49 6.29
N PHE A 129 -8.58 -6.89 6.55
CA PHE A 129 -9.53 -6.54 5.51
C PHE A 129 -9.93 -5.08 5.62
N ILE A 130 -10.09 -4.43 4.47
CA ILE A 130 -10.63 -3.08 4.36
C ILE A 130 -11.82 -3.07 3.41
N GLU A 131 -12.75 -2.17 3.64
CA GLU A 131 -13.86 -1.90 2.74
C GLU A 131 -13.55 -0.61 1.98
N VAL A 132 -13.77 -0.62 0.68
CA VAL A 132 -13.44 0.49 -0.22
C VAL A 132 -14.66 0.83 -1.08
N SER A 133 -14.87 2.12 -1.31
CA SER A 133 -15.89 2.63 -2.22
C SER A 133 -15.41 3.88 -2.93
N GLU A 134 -15.84 4.03 -4.17
CA GLU A 134 -15.76 5.29 -4.90
C GLU A 134 -16.73 6.31 -4.31
N ILE A 135 -16.28 7.55 -4.23
CA ILE A 135 -17.09 8.72 -3.87
C ILE A 135 -17.54 9.37 -5.17
N LYS A 136 -18.84 9.28 -5.44
CA LYS A 136 -19.42 9.92 -6.62
C LYS A 136 -19.29 11.44 -6.48
N SER A 137 -18.65 12.05 -7.46
CA SER A 137 -18.64 13.51 -7.59
C SER A 137 -19.88 13.94 -8.40
N THR A 138 -20.98 14.32 -7.75
CA THR A 138 -22.00 15.20 -8.36
C THR A 138 -22.43 16.36 -7.44
N GLY A 139 -22.27 17.61 -7.89
CA GLY A 139 -22.99 18.83 -7.44
C GLY A 139 -22.74 19.29 -5.99
N ASP A 140 -23.15 18.51 -5.00
CA ASP A 140 -22.96 18.73 -3.56
C ASP A 140 -21.55 18.29 -3.07
N ASP A 141 -20.66 17.94 -3.99
CA ASP A 141 -19.38 17.28 -3.75
C ASP A 141 -18.39 18.05 -2.91
N PHE A 142 -18.32 19.36 -3.09
CA PHE A 142 -17.29 20.15 -2.41
C PHE A 142 -17.43 20.04 -0.89
N ASN A 143 -18.67 20.06 -0.42
CA ASN A 143 -19.03 19.92 0.98
C ASN A 143 -18.75 18.51 1.49
N HIS A 144 -19.12 17.48 0.72
CA HIS A 144 -18.80 16.09 1.03
C HIS A 144 -17.29 15.84 1.11
N ILE A 145 -16.52 16.30 0.13
CA ILE A 145 -15.06 16.18 0.07
C ILE A 145 -14.43 16.89 1.28
N LYS A 146 -14.86 18.11 1.58
CA LYS A 146 -14.41 18.85 2.76
C LYS A 146 -14.74 18.12 4.06
N GLY A 147 -15.92 17.50 4.14
CA GLY A 147 -16.35 16.68 5.27
C GLY A 147 -15.46 15.46 5.47
N LEU A 148 -15.10 14.75 4.39
CA LEU A 148 -14.19 13.60 4.43
C LEU A 148 -12.79 14.01 4.86
N ASP A 149 -12.27 15.12 4.33
CA ASP A 149 -10.98 15.67 4.72
C ASP A 149 -10.95 16.09 6.19
N HIS A 150 -12.05 16.66 6.69
CA HIS A 150 -12.19 17.02 8.09
C HIS A 150 -12.25 15.76 8.98
N TYR A 151 -13.08 14.78 8.63
CA TYR A 151 -13.18 13.52 9.36
C TYR A 151 -11.84 12.78 9.41
N GLN A 152 -11.13 12.71 8.29
CA GLN A 152 -9.80 12.08 8.20
C GLN A 152 -8.81 12.67 9.21
N LYS A 153 -8.92 13.97 9.51
CA LYS A 153 -8.06 14.70 10.46
C LYS A 153 -8.65 14.83 11.86
N SER A 154 -9.88 14.34 12.08
CA SER A 154 -10.60 14.48 13.34
C SER A 154 -10.19 13.44 14.37
N GLU A 155 -10.51 13.70 15.65
CA GLU A 155 -10.32 12.74 16.74
C GLU A 155 -11.16 11.47 16.57
N ASN A 156 -12.26 11.51 15.80
CA ASN A 156 -13.07 10.33 15.49
C ASN A 156 -12.30 9.31 14.64
N ASN A 157 -11.24 9.74 13.93
CA ASN A 157 -10.34 8.89 13.15
C ASN A 157 -8.93 8.82 13.76
N ARG A 158 -8.82 8.87 15.10
CA ARG A 158 -7.52 8.89 15.79
C ARG A 158 -6.68 7.64 15.52
N ASP A 159 -7.30 6.48 15.35
CA ASP A 159 -6.63 5.22 14.99
C ASP A 159 -6.26 5.15 13.50
N ARG A 160 -6.71 6.13 12.70
CA ARG A 160 -6.58 6.18 11.23
C ARG A 160 -7.15 4.93 10.56
N SER A 161 -8.25 4.42 11.10
CA SER A 161 -9.02 3.31 10.53
C SER A 161 -9.88 3.70 9.33
N PHE A 162 -9.92 4.98 8.98
CA PHE A 162 -10.53 5.52 7.77
C PHE A 162 -9.50 6.36 6.98
N ALA A 163 -9.57 6.27 5.65
CA ALA A 163 -8.81 7.11 4.74
C ALA A 163 -9.66 7.54 3.53
N TYR A 164 -9.36 8.73 3.02
CA TYR A 164 -9.94 9.30 1.81
C TYR A 164 -8.82 9.89 0.93
N ASP A 165 -8.80 9.51 -0.35
CA ASP A 165 -7.91 10.08 -1.35
C ASP A 165 -8.41 9.80 -2.76
N HIS A 166 -8.10 10.67 -3.73
CA HIS A 166 -8.43 10.47 -5.15
C HIS A 166 -9.87 9.97 -5.40
N PHE A 167 -10.87 10.58 -4.75
CA PHE A 167 -12.28 10.19 -4.82
C PHE A 167 -12.58 8.75 -4.36
N MET A 168 -11.69 8.15 -3.58
CA MET A 168 -11.83 6.83 -2.99
C MET A 168 -11.83 6.96 -1.47
N ALA A 169 -12.81 6.33 -0.83
CA ALA A 169 -12.85 6.23 0.62
C ALA A 169 -12.72 4.77 1.04
N GLY A 170 -12.05 4.55 2.16
CA GLY A 170 -11.87 3.22 2.70
C GLY A 170 -11.82 3.23 4.21
N LYS A 171 -12.28 2.12 4.79
CA LYS A 171 -12.23 1.89 6.23
C LYS A 171 -11.82 0.48 6.55
N LEU A 172 -11.39 0.24 7.78
CA LEU A 172 -11.19 -1.11 8.29
C LEU A 172 -12.50 -1.90 8.22
N TYR A 173 -12.44 -3.13 7.70
CA TYR A 173 -13.63 -3.94 7.50
C TYR A 173 -14.20 -4.40 8.84
N ARG A 174 -15.50 -4.17 9.03
CA ARG A 174 -16.27 -4.62 10.20
C ARG A 174 -17.64 -5.01 9.69
N GLN A 175 -18.04 -6.27 9.90
CA GLN A 175 -19.30 -6.82 9.39
C GLN A 175 -20.55 -6.03 9.86
N ASN A 176 -20.47 -5.36 11.02
CA ASN A 176 -21.60 -4.66 11.62
C ASN A 176 -21.68 -3.16 11.28
N GLN A 177 -20.75 -2.65 10.46
CA GLN A 177 -20.68 -1.23 10.11
C GLN A 177 -20.38 -1.11 8.63
N SER A 178 -21.34 -0.71 7.80
CA SER A 178 -21.13 -0.49 6.36
C SER A 178 -20.31 0.78 6.12
N LEU A 179 -19.52 0.82 5.04
CA LEU A 179 -18.84 2.05 4.62
C LEU A 179 -19.85 3.13 4.21
N GLY A 180 -20.96 2.74 3.58
CA GLY A 180 -22.02 3.68 3.21
C GLY A 180 -22.61 4.41 4.41
N ASP A 181 -22.90 3.68 5.50
CA ASP A 181 -23.45 4.26 6.73
C ASP A 181 -22.47 5.25 7.38
N LEU A 182 -21.17 4.92 7.38
CA LEU A 182 -20.13 5.81 7.88
C LEU A 182 -20.04 7.08 7.02
N LEU A 183 -20.05 6.95 5.69
CA LEU A 183 -20.00 8.11 4.79
C LEU A 183 -21.19 9.04 5.01
N ASN A 184 -22.41 8.50 5.12
CA ASN A 184 -23.60 9.29 5.42
C ASN A 184 -23.45 10.05 6.75
N THR A 185 -22.95 9.38 7.80
CA THR A 185 -22.70 10.00 9.10
C THR A 185 -21.67 11.14 8.98
N ILE A 186 -20.61 10.95 8.19
CA ILE A 186 -19.60 11.98 7.95
C ILE A 186 -20.20 13.18 7.22
N TYR A 187 -21.04 12.95 6.20
CA TYR A 187 -21.69 14.03 5.45
C TYR A 187 -22.67 14.82 6.31
N GLU A 188 -23.44 14.16 7.18
CA GLU A 188 -24.34 14.84 8.12
C GLU A 188 -23.58 15.69 9.14
N GLN A 189 -22.49 15.17 9.69
CA GLN A 189 -21.74 15.85 10.75
C GLN A 189 -20.79 16.94 10.22
N PHE A 190 -20.16 16.72 9.07
CA PHE A 190 -19.05 17.53 8.56
C PHE A 190 -19.28 18.12 7.17
N GLY A 191 -20.29 17.65 6.43
CA GLY A 191 -20.63 18.17 5.10
C GLY A 191 -21.26 19.56 5.13
N GLY A 192 -21.73 20.03 6.29
CA GLY A 192 -22.40 21.32 6.42
C GLY A 192 -23.83 21.28 5.88
N THR A 193 -24.77 21.77 6.68
CA THR A 193 -26.16 21.98 6.24
C THR A 193 -26.20 23.00 5.10
N LYS A 194 -27.02 22.72 4.07
CA LYS A 194 -27.50 23.73 3.13
C LYS A 194 -28.22 24.82 3.93
N ASN A 195 -27.52 25.88 4.30
CA ASN A 195 -28.18 27.13 4.66
C ASN A 195 -28.66 27.75 3.35
N GLY A 196 -29.99 27.85 3.23
CA GLY A 196 -30.69 28.41 2.07
C GLY A 196 -30.53 29.92 1.92
#